data_AF-A0A8T4BJ39-F1
#
_entry.id   AF-A0A8T4BJ39-F1
#
_cell.length_a   1.000
_cell.length_b   1.000
_cell.length_c   1.000
_cell.angle_alpha   90.00
_cell.angle_beta   90.00
_cell.angle_gamma   90.00
#
_symmetry.space_group_name_H-M   'P 1'
#
loop_
_entity.id
_entity.type
_entity.pdbx_description
1 polymer ?
#
loop_
_entity_poly.entity_id
_entity_poly.type
_entity_poly.pdbx_seq_one_letter_code
_entity_poly.pdbx_strand_id
1 'polypeptide(L)' 'MAGYLGDTLNMIVHHLAMMTPECKIHFVKKVNRVYFVPDTLEQTIKEKFIPCKHCNDKPI' A
#
# COMPACT_ATOMS: atom_id res chain seq x y z
N MET A 1 0.54 4.57 13.94
CA MET A 1 0.19 3.28 13.29
C MET A 1 0.34 3.50 11.80
N ALA A 2 0.98 2.57 11.09
CA ALA A 2 1.19 2.78 9.66
C ALA A 2 -0.15 2.71 8.90
N GLY A 3 -0.45 3.70 8.07
CA GLY A 3 -1.62 3.79 7.20
C GLY A 3 -1.39 3.11 5.85
N TYR A 4 -0.18 3.22 5.31
CA TYR A 4 0.20 2.68 4.01
C TYR A 4 1.33 1.65 4.10
N LEU A 5 1.22 0.61 3.28
CA LEU A 5 2.24 -0.44 3.13
C LEU A 5 2.57 -0.62 1.65
N GLY A 6 3.82 -0.42 1.28
CA GLY A 6 4.30 -0.65 -0.08
C GLY A 6 4.75 -2.08 -0.27
N ASP A 7 4.44 -2.65 -1.43
CA ASP A 7 5.02 -3.86 -1.98
C ASP A 7 6.04 -3.48 -3.05
N THR A 8 7.33 -3.65 -2.76
CA THR A 8 8.42 -3.29 -3.66
C THR A 8 8.50 -4.20 -4.90
N LEU A 9 7.88 -5.39 -4.87
CA LEU A 9 7.95 -6.33 -5.99
C LEU A 9 6.96 -5.95 -7.09
N ASN A 10 5.74 -5.57 -6.71
CA ASN A 10 4.71 -5.12 -7.65
C ASN A 10 4.66 -3.58 -7.77
N MET A 11 5.43 -2.85 -6.97
CA MET A 11 5.37 -1.39 -6.85
C MET A 11 3.96 -0.89 -6.51
N ILE A 12 3.24 -1.63 -5.65
CA ILE A 12 1.86 -1.31 -5.25
C ILE A 12 1.83 -0.82 -3.81
N VAL A 13 1.06 0.22 -3.52
CA VAL A 13 0.77 0.64 -2.14
C VAL A 13 -0.62 0.18 -1.70
N HIS A 14 -0.68 -0.45 -0.54
CA HIS A 14 -1.90 -0.90 0.12
C HIS A 14 -2.24 0.02 1.29
N HIS A 15 -3.53 0.33 1.45
CA HIS A 15 -4.03 1.02 2.63
C HIS A 15 -4.37 -0.01 3.70
N LEU A 16 -3.65 0.03 4.83
CA LEU A 16 -3.77 -0.97 5.89
C LEU A 16 -5.14 -0.96 6.56
N ALA A 17 -5.79 0.20 6.68
CA ALA A 17 -7.14 0.28 7.23
C ALA A 17 -8.26 -0.18 6.27
N MET A 18 -7.98 -0.22 4.96
CA MET A 18 -8.96 -0.55 3.91
C MET A 18 -8.57 -1.83 3.17
N MET A 19 -7.76 -2.69 3.81
CA MET A 19 -7.32 -3.94 3.20
C MET A 19 -8.49 -4.90 3.00
N THR A 20 -8.63 -5.40 1.78
CA THR A 20 -9.59 -6.46 1.43
C THR A 20 -8.84 -7.74 1.06
N PRO A 21 -9.46 -8.93 1.11
CA PRO A 21 -8.82 -10.16 0.65
C PRO A 21 -8.33 -10.07 -0.82
N GLU A 22 -9.03 -9.29 -1.64
CA GLU A 22 -8.73 -9.08 -3.06
C GLU A 22 -7.41 -8.34 -3.30
N CYS A 23 -7.01 -7.47 -2.36
CA CYS A 23 -5.76 -6.71 -2.49
C CYS A 23 -4.51 -7.56 -2.29
N LYS A 24 -4.64 -8.82 -1.85
CA LYS A 24 -3.52 -9.78 -1.66
C LYS A 24 -2.36 -9.29 -0.78
N ILE A 25 -2.56 -8.27 0.05
CA ILE A 25 -1.53 -7.73 0.95
C ILE A 25 -0.92 -8.79 1.87
N HIS A 26 -1.70 -9.80 2.27
CA HIS A 26 -1.23 -10.91 3.08
C HIS A 26 -0.17 -11.79 2.39
N PHE A 27 -0.16 -11.81 1.06
CA PHE A 27 0.83 -12.53 0.26
C PHE A 27 2.13 -11.74 0.05
N VAL A 28 2.15 -10.45 0.40
CA VAL A 28 3.36 -9.63 0.34
C VAL A 28 4.33 -10.12 1.39
N LYS A 29 5.46 -10.68 0.95
CA LYS A 29 6.54 -11.16 1.84
C LYS A 29 7.10 -10.00 2.64
N LYS A 30 7.48 -10.25 3.91
CA LYS A 30 8.05 -9.21 4.79
C LYS A 30 9.25 -8.49 4.18
N VAL A 31 10.10 -9.19 3.42
CA VAL A 31 11.27 -8.64 2.74
C VAL A 31 10.93 -7.63 1.63
N ASN A 32 9.71 -7.67 1.11
CA ASN A 32 9.23 -6.77 0.06
C ASN A 32 8.33 -5.65 0.61
N ARG A 33 8.14 -5.60 1.93
CA ARG A 33 7.32 -4.58 2.58
C ARG A 33 8.14 -3.33 2.83
N VAL A 34 7.62 -2.19 2.42
CA VAL A 34 8.18 -0.87 2.73
C VAL A 34 7.14 -0.03 3.45
N TYR A 35 7.60 0.75 4.41
CA TYR A 35 6.81 1.75 5.12
C TYR A 35 7.28 3.13 4.70
N PHE A 36 6.35 4.07 4.62
CA PHE A 36 6.60 5.41 4.12
C PHE A 36 6.75 6.41 5.27
N VAL A 37 7.65 7.37 5.09
CA VAL A 37 7.83 8.49 6.02
C VAL A 37 7.95 9.78 5.19
N PRO A 38 6.96 10.68 5.22
CA PRO A 38 5.70 10.59 5.96
C PRO A 38 4.76 9.52 5.40
N ASP A 39 3.87 9.01 6.25
CA ASP A 39 2.94 7.94 5.92
C ASP A 39 1.69 8.49 5.22
N THR A 40 1.89 9.03 4.01
CA THR A 40 0.85 9.65 3.19
C THR A 40 0.83 9.03 1.79
N LEU A 41 -0.36 9.00 1.18
CA LEU A 41 -0.51 8.52 -0.20
C LEU A 41 0.40 9.30 -1.17
N GLU A 42 0.52 10.61 -0.98
CA GLU A 42 1.38 11.48 -1.79
C GLU A 42 2.86 11.06 -1.74
N GLN A 43 3.36 10.67 -0.56
CA GLN A 43 4.71 10.17 -0.41
C GLN A 43 4.91 8.87 -1.19
N THR A 44 3.93 7.97 -1.11
CA THR A 44 3.99 6.69 -1.82
C THR A 44 4.01 6.89 -3.34
N ILE A 45 3.27 7.88 -3.84
CA ILE A 45 3.25 8.26 -5.26
C ILE A 45 4.60 8.88 -5.67
N LYS A 46 5.21 9.72 -4.82
CA LYS A 46 6.57 10.25 -5.04
C LYS A 46 7.61 9.14 -5.15
N GLU A 47 7.46 8.08 -4.36
CA GLU A 47 8.30 6.88 -4.40
C GLU A 47 7.92 5.90 -5.53
N LYS A 48 7.03 6.33 -6.44
CA LYS A 48 6.59 5.59 -7.64
C LYS A 48 5.76 4.35 -7.37
N PHE A 49 5.11 4.28 -6.20
CA PHE A 49 4.14 3.23 -5.91
C PHE A 49 2.78 3.58 -6.51
N ILE A 50 2.10 2.55 -7.00
CA ILE A 50 0.76 2.64 -7.58
C ILE A 50 -0.26 2.28 -6.50
N PRO A 51 -1.27 3.12 -6.23
CA PRO A 51 -2.32 2.79 -5.28
C PRO A 51 -3.06 1.52 -5.69
N CYS A 52 -3.19 0.59 -4.73
CA CYS A 52 -3.98 -0.61 -4.92
C CYS A 52 -5.44 -0.24 -5.19
N LYS A 53 -5.98 -0.70 -6.33
CA LYS A 53 -7.37 -0.50 -6.74
C LYS A 53 -8.41 -1.17 -5.83
N HIS A 54 -8.00 -2.07 -4.94
CA HIS A 54 -8.95 -2.69 -4.00
C HIS A 54 -8.94 -1.98 -2.63
N CYS A 55 -7.80 -1.39 -2.25
CA CYS A 55 -7.65 -0.68 -0.98
C CYS A 55 -8.00 0.81 -1.08
N ASN A 56 -7.77 1.44 -2.22
CA ASN A 56 -7.84 2.90 -2.37
C ASN A 56 -8.98 3.37 -3.31
N ASP A 57 -9.82 2.47 -3.82
CA ASP A 57 -10.86 2.79 -4.82
C ASP A 57 -12.26 2.94 -4.20
N LYS A 58 -12.43 2.72 -2.90
CA LYS A 58 -13.70 3.01 -2.24
C LYS A 58 -13.74 4.47 -1.80
N PRO A 59 -14.65 5.29 -2.35
CA PRO A 59 -14.94 6.59 -1.77
C PRO A 59 -15.45 6.38 -0.34
N ILE A 60 -14.88 7.12 0.60
CA ILE A 60 -15.41 7.31 1.95
C ILE A 60 -16.75 8.05 1.84
#